data_AF-A0A1E1WFB7-F1
#
_entry.id   AF-A0A1E1WFB7-F1
#
_cell.length_a   1.000
_cell.length_b   1.000
_cell.length_c   1.000
_cell.angle_alpha   90.00
_cell.angle_beta   90.00
_cell.angle_gamma   90.00
#
_symmetry.space_group_name_H-M   'P 1'
#
loop_
_entity.id
_entity.type
_entity.pdbx_description
1 polymer ?
#
loop_
_entity_poly.entity_id
_entity_poly.type
_entity_poly.pdbx_seq_one_letter_code
_entity_poly.pdbx_strand_id
1 'polypeptide(L)'
;MESLPRDGFLKFNSDTLEAVRKVYNLEKPGEMKQAVDILEEWIRQQQHFTKKTFDRRYLELTIIVSKGSLERAKSRLDRACTFRTLMPEIFEEYDIRNDAIISRDLKDITHS
;
A
#
# COMPACT_ATOMS: atom_id res chain seq x y z
N MET A 1 6.27 4.37 12.64
CA MET A 1 5.72 5.72 12.43
C MET A 1 5.45 6.23 13.81
N GLU A 2 6.12 7.33 14.14
CA GLU A 2 6.03 7.96 15.45
C GLU A 2 4.93 9.04 15.48
N SER A 3 4.47 9.54 14.33
CA SER A 3 3.45 10.60 14.24
C SER A 3 2.67 10.55 12.92
N LEU A 4 1.38 10.91 12.99
CA LEU A 4 0.50 11.05 11.82
C LEU A 4 0.82 12.31 11.02
N PRO A 5 0.67 12.28 9.68
CA PRO A 5 0.82 13.48 8.86
C PRO A 5 -0.23 14.52 9.26
N ARG A 6 0.20 15.78 9.34
CA ARG A 6 -0.71 16.91 9.55
C ARG A 6 -1.21 17.33 8.19
N ASP A 7 -2.49 17.11 7.93
CA ASP A 7 -3.14 17.49 6.68
C ASP A 7 -4.28 18.50 6.94
N GLY A 8 -4.58 19.35 5.96
CA GLY A 8 -5.62 20.37 6.06
C GLY A 8 -7.05 19.80 6.01
N PHE A 9 -7.22 18.62 5.39
CA PHE A 9 -8.52 17.99 5.17
C PHE A 9 -8.92 17.02 6.28
N LEU A 10 -7.96 16.29 6.86
CA LEU A 10 -8.23 15.28 7.89
C LEU A 10 -7.46 15.58 9.18
N LYS A 11 -8.22 15.88 10.25
CA LYS A 11 -7.68 16.10 11.60
C LYS A 11 -7.74 14.80 12.41
N PHE A 12 -6.61 14.40 12.97
CA PHE A 12 -6.50 13.25 13.85
C PHE A 12 -6.42 13.70 15.31
N ASN A 13 -6.98 12.91 16.22
CA ASN A 13 -6.75 13.09 17.65
C ASN A 13 -5.33 12.59 18.00
N SER A 14 -4.72 13.13 19.04
CA SER A 14 -3.38 12.77 19.50
C SER A 14 -3.26 11.29 19.89
N ASP A 15 -4.36 10.67 20.32
CA ASP A 15 -4.45 9.27 20.74
C ASP A 15 -4.74 8.28 19.59
N THR A 16 -4.97 8.76 18.36
CA THR A 16 -5.47 7.91 17.26
C THR A 16 -4.52 6.75 16.95
N LEU A 17 -3.20 6.99 17.00
CA LEU A 17 -2.20 5.93 16.78
C LEU A 17 -2.24 4.85 17.87
N GLU A 18 -2.36 5.27 19.13
CA GLU A 18 -2.41 4.36 20.27
C GLU A 18 -3.71 3.54 20.25
N ALA A 19 -4.83 4.19 19.94
CA ALA A 19 -6.12 3.53 19.78
C ALA A 19 -6.07 2.45 18.68
N VAL A 20 -5.52 2.77 17.51
CA VAL A 20 -5.39 1.80 16.40
C VAL A 20 -4.48 0.64 16.78
N ARG A 21 -3.35 0.91 17.45
CA ARG A 21 -2.45 -0.15 17.94
C ARG A 21 -3.13 -1.05 18.95
N LYS A 22 -3.91 -0.49 19.87
CA LYS A 22 -4.69 -1.25 20.86
C LYS A 22 -5.74 -2.15 20.21
N VAL A 23 -6.46 -1.67 19.20
CA VAL A 23 -7.49 -2.45 18.49
C VAL A 23 -6.93 -3.72 17.85
N TYR A 24 -5.67 -3.71 17.42
CA TYR A 24 -5.03 -4.84 16.74
C TYR A 24 -4.00 -5.59 17.60
N ASN A 25 -4.02 -5.43 18.93
CA ASN A 25 -3.08 -6.03 19.89
C ASN A 25 -1.60 -5.70 19.61
N LEU A 26 -1.32 -4.52 19.04
CA LEU A 26 0.02 -4.00 18.76
C LEU A 26 0.44 -2.95 19.80
N GLU A 27 -0.09 -3.05 21.01
CA GLU A 27 0.06 -2.07 22.09
C GLU A 27 1.45 -2.06 22.72
N LYS A 28 2.18 -3.18 22.64
CA LYS A 28 3.50 -3.27 23.24
C LYS A 28 4.50 -2.39 22.48
N PRO A 29 5.28 -1.56 23.19
CA PRO A 29 6.30 -0.75 22.56
C PRO A 29 7.32 -1.66 21.87
N GLY A 30 7.46 -1.50 20.56
CA GLY A 30 8.39 -2.27 19.74
C GLY A 30 7.79 -3.43 18.95
N GLU A 31 6.60 -3.95 19.27
CA GLU A 31 6.01 -5.04 18.48
C GLU A 31 5.68 -4.60 17.06
N MET A 32 5.21 -3.37 16.88
CA MET A 32 5.02 -2.80 15.54
C MET A 32 6.34 -2.73 14.77
N LYS A 33 7.43 -2.34 15.43
CA LYS A 33 8.75 -2.23 14.80
C LYS A 33 9.27 -3.62 14.39
N GLN A 34 9.14 -4.61 15.27
CA GLN A 34 9.49 -6.00 14.98
C GLN A 34 8.64 -6.57 13.83
N ALA A 35 7.33 -6.31 13.82
CA ALA A 35 6.45 -6.74 12.74
C ALA A 35 6.88 -6.15 11.38
N VAL A 36 7.29 -4.88 11.36
CA VAL A 36 7.83 -4.23 10.16
C VAL A 36 9.18 -4.83 9.77
N ASP A 37 10.07 -5.10 10.71
CA ASP A 37 11.37 -5.72 10.43
C ASP A 37 11.21 -7.12 9.82
N ILE A 38 10.32 -7.94 10.38
CA ILE A 38 9.98 -9.27 9.84
C ILE A 38 9.41 -9.15 8.42
N LEU A 39 8.54 -8.17 8.18
CA LEU A 39 7.94 -7.96 6.87
C LEU A 39 8.96 -7.45 5.85
N GLU A 40 9.86 -6.55 6.26
CA GLU A 40 10.94 -6.02 5.43
C GLU A 40 11.93 -7.12 5.04
N GLU A 41 12.33 -7.98 5.99
CA GLU A 41 13.21 -9.11 5.72
C GLU A 41 12.56 -10.12 4.76
N TRP A 42 11.28 -10.44 4.98
CA TRP A 42 10.52 -11.32 4.08
C TRP A 42 10.46 -10.76 2.65
N ILE A 43 10.25 -9.44 2.48
CA ILE A 43 10.26 -8.77 1.17
C ILE A 43 11.62 -8.92 0.48
N ARG A 44 12.73 -8.79 1.21
CA ARG A 44 14.08 -8.94 0.64
C ARG A 44 14.33 -10.35 0.11
N GLN A 45 13.74 -11.36 0.75
CA GLN A 45 13.83 -12.77 0.35
C GLN A 45 13.02 -13.07 -0.92
N GLN A 46 12.01 -12.26 -1.25
CA GLN A 46 11.20 -12.48 -2.46
C GLN A 46 11.99 -12.09 -3.72
N GLN A 47 12.20 -13.05 -4.61
CA GLN A 47 12.96 -12.83 -5.86
C GLN A 47 12.13 -12.17 -6.97
N HIS A 48 10.80 -12.35 -6.95
CA HIS A 48 9.87 -11.80 -7.95
C HIS A 48 9.50 -10.34 -7.74
N PHE A 49 9.98 -9.71 -6.66
CA PHE A 49 9.74 -8.29 -6.41
C PHE A 49 10.75 -7.42 -7.15
N THR A 50 10.26 -6.64 -8.11
CA THR A 50 11.04 -5.65 -8.87
C THR A 50 11.59 -4.55 -7.95
N LYS A 51 10.83 -4.16 -6.92
CA LYS A 51 11.26 -3.20 -5.90
C LYS A 51 11.28 -3.87 -4.52
N LYS A 52 12.46 -3.94 -3.92
CA LYS A 52 12.70 -4.59 -2.62
C LYS A 52 12.78 -3.61 -1.44
N THR A 53 12.67 -2.32 -1.72
CA THR A 53 12.70 -1.25 -0.72
C THR A 53 11.36 -0.52 -0.71
N PHE A 54 10.68 -0.60 0.42
CA PHE A 54 9.44 0.13 0.68
C PHE A 54 9.64 1.09 1.84
N ASP A 55 8.92 2.20 1.83
CA ASP A 55 8.93 3.11 2.97
C ASP A 55 8.37 2.40 4.21
N ARG A 56 9.01 2.59 5.37
CA ARG A 56 8.60 1.91 6.59
C ARG A 56 7.17 2.29 7.01
N ARG A 57 6.72 3.51 6.72
CA ARG A 57 5.33 3.92 6.99
C ARG A 57 4.37 3.13 6.12
N TYR A 58 4.71 2.82 4.88
CA TYR A 58 3.90 2.00 3.99
C TYR A 58 3.75 0.56 4.51
N LEU A 59 4.85 -0.04 5.00
CA LEU A 59 4.83 -1.37 5.60
C LEU A 59 3.96 -1.39 6.87
N GLU A 60 4.07 -0.36 7.69
CA GLU A 60 3.24 -0.22 8.89
C GLU A 60 1.76 -0.11 8.58
N LEU A 61 1.39 0.74 7.63
CA LEU A 61 0.01 0.87 7.18
C LEU A 61 -0.53 -0.45 6.61
N THR A 62 0.31 -1.20 5.89
CA THR A 62 -0.06 -2.51 5.34
C THR A 62 -0.42 -3.50 6.45
N ILE A 63 0.34 -3.50 7.56
CA ILE A 63 0.06 -4.33 8.73
C ILE A 63 -1.24 -3.90 9.42
N ILE A 64 -1.45 -2.59 9.60
CA ILE A 64 -2.67 -2.02 10.20
C ILE A 64 -3.91 -2.40 9.38
N VAL A 65 -3.88 -2.19 8.07
CA VAL A 65 -4.97 -2.56 7.15
C VAL A 65 -5.22 -4.07 7.14
N SER A 66 -4.18 -4.86 7.40
CA SER A 66 -4.26 -6.32 7.55
C SER A 66 -4.71 -6.77 8.94
N LYS A 67 -5.21 -5.83 9.77
CA LYS A 67 -5.69 -6.05 11.13
C LYS A 67 -4.63 -6.67 12.06
N GLY A 68 -3.37 -6.28 11.87
CA GLY A 68 -2.23 -6.82 12.63
C GLY A 68 -1.73 -8.20 12.18
N SER A 69 -2.36 -8.84 11.19
CA SER A 69 -1.92 -10.14 10.69
C SER A 69 -0.80 -10.00 9.66
N LEU A 70 0.40 -10.49 10.00
CA LEU A 70 1.56 -10.51 9.11
C LEU A 70 1.31 -11.37 7.86
N GLU A 71 0.68 -12.53 8.00
CA GLU A 71 0.37 -13.41 6.86
C GLU A 71 -0.55 -12.73 5.84
N ARG A 72 -1.57 -12.00 6.33
CA ARG A 72 -2.43 -11.20 5.46
C ARG A 72 -1.67 -10.05 4.81
N ALA A 73 -0.76 -9.40 5.53
CA ALA A 73 0.08 -8.34 4.99
C ALA A 73 0.98 -8.85 3.87
N LYS A 74 1.64 -10.00 4.06
CA LYS A 74 2.45 -10.68 3.04
C LYS A 74 1.64 -10.99 1.79
N SER A 75 0.48 -11.65 1.93
CA SER A 75 -0.40 -11.98 0.79
C SER A 75 -0.87 -10.72 0.05
N ARG A 76 -1.16 -9.64 0.77
CA ARG A 76 -1.56 -8.37 0.15
C ARG A 76 -0.43 -7.75 -0.67
N LEU A 77 0.80 -7.73 -0.14
CA LEU A 77 1.97 -7.23 -0.86
C LEU A 77 2.29 -8.10 -2.08
N ASP A 78 2.24 -9.42 -1.92
CA ASP A 78 2.47 -10.37 -3.00
C ASP A 78 1.50 -10.15 -4.17
N ARG A 79 0.20 -10.00 -3.86
CA ARG A 79 -0.82 -9.65 -4.85
C ARG A 79 -0.54 -8.31 -5.49
N ALA A 80 -0.20 -7.28 -4.72
CA ALA A 80 0.08 -5.96 -5.26
C ALA A 80 1.26 -5.97 -6.24
N CYS A 81 2.32 -6.71 -5.93
CA CYS A 81 3.45 -6.89 -6.84
C CYS A 81 3.06 -7.71 -8.07
N THR A 82 2.30 -8.80 -7.89
CA THR A 82 1.78 -9.62 -8.99
C THR A 82 0.92 -8.80 -9.95
N PHE A 83 0.00 -7.99 -9.44
CA PHE A 83 -0.84 -7.12 -10.26
C PHE A 83 -0.03 -6.11 -11.07
N ARG A 84 1.04 -5.53 -10.50
CA ARG A 84 1.93 -4.65 -11.25
C ARG A 84 2.68 -5.35 -12.38
N THR A 85 3.00 -6.64 -12.21
CA THR A 85 3.64 -7.45 -13.25
C THR A 85 2.64 -7.91 -14.32
N LEU A 86 1.42 -8.27 -13.92
CA LEU A 86 0.40 -8.79 -14.84
C LEU A 86 -0.30 -7.70 -15.65
N MET A 87 -0.42 -6.49 -15.09
CA MET A 87 -1.14 -5.37 -15.70
C MET A 87 -0.31 -4.08 -15.65
N PRO A 88 0.89 -4.05 -16.24
CA PRO A 88 1.75 -2.86 -16.22
C PRO A 88 1.03 -1.63 -16.80
N GLU A 89 0.15 -1.81 -17.78
CA GLU A 89 -0.59 -0.75 -18.48
C GLU A 89 -1.47 0.11 -17.55
N ILE A 90 -1.90 -0.43 -16.41
CA ILE A 90 -2.68 0.33 -15.40
C ILE A 90 -1.77 1.19 -14.52
N PHE A 91 -0.50 0.80 -14.37
CA PHE A 91 0.47 1.43 -13.47
C PHE A 91 1.50 2.29 -14.22
N GLU A 92 1.39 2.39 -15.55
CA GLU A 92 2.16 3.31 -16.36
C GLU A 92 1.74 4.78 -16.11
N GLU A 93 2.63 5.71 -16.43
CA GLU A 93 2.37 7.15 -16.30
C GLU A 93 1.33 7.57 -17.35
N TYR A 94 0.07 7.65 -16.92
CA TYR A 94 -1.02 8.12 -17.76
C TYR A 94 -1.19 9.63 -17.62
N ASP A 95 -1.04 10.37 -18.72
CA ASP A 95 -1.38 11.79 -18.74
C ASP A 95 -2.88 11.93 -19.00
N ILE A 96 -3.63 12.23 -17.93
CA ILE A 96 -5.09 12.41 -17.98
C ILE A 96 -5.50 13.45 -19.04
N ARG A 97 -4.66 14.43 -19.37
CA ARG A 97 -4.99 15.47 -20.35
C ARG A 97 -4.75 15.02 -21.79
N ASN A 98 -3.69 14.25 -22.02
CA ASN A 98 -3.27 13.85 -23.37
C ASN A 98 -3.84 12.48 -23.77
N ASP A 99 -3.92 11.53 -22.84
CA ASP A 99 -4.29 10.14 -23.15
C ASP A 99 -5.80 9.88 -23.04
N ALA A 100 -6.56 10.73 -22.33
CA ALA A 100 -8.02 10.57 -22.21
C ALA A 100 -8.78 10.74 -23.53
N ILE A 101 -8.12 11.28 -24.56
CA ILE A 101 -8.70 11.50 -25.90
C ILE A 101 -8.92 10.17 -26.65
N ILE A 102 -8.14 9.12 -26.35
CA ILE A 102 -8.26 7.81 -27.04
C ILE A 102 -9.62 7.13 -26.74
N SER A 103 -10.30 7.53 -25.65
CA SER A 103 -11.65 7.03 -25.34
C SER A 103 -12.77 7.65 -26.18
N ARG A 104 -12.51 8.72 -26.95
CA ARG A 104 -13.49 9.33 -27.86
C ARG A 104 -13.59 8.57 -29.18
N ASP A 105 -12.49 8.04 -29.70
CA ASP A 105 -12.46 7.37 -31.02
C ASP A 105 -13.15 5.99 -31.02
N LEU A 106 -13.28 5.34 -29.86
CA LEU A 106 -14.01 4.07 -29.73
C LEU A 106 -15.54 4.21 -29.89
N LYS A 107 -16.09 5.43 -29.89
CA LYS A 107 -17.52 5.66 -30.18
C LYS A 107 -17.83 5.72 -31.69
N ASP A 108 -16.83 5.90 -32.54
CA ASP A 108 -17.04 6.02 -33.98
C ASP A 108 -17.04 4.66 -34.72
N ILE A 109 -16.73 3.56 -34.02
CA ILE A 109 -16.68 2.20 -34.61
C ILE A 109 -17.99 1.42 -34.43
N THR A 110 -18.92 1.87 -33.57
CA THR A 110 -20.21 1.15 -33.33
C THR A 110 -21.39 1.65 -34.17
N HIS A 111 -21.16 2.52 -35.15
CA HIS A 111 -22.16 2.93 -36.14
C HIS A 111 -21.64 2.78 -37.57
N SER A 112 -21.47 1.53 -38.02
CA SER A 112 -21.40 1.21 -39.45
C SER A 112 -22.05 -0.13 -39.75
#